data_AF-A0A3C0V866-F1
#
_entry.id   AF-A0A3C0V866-F1
#
_cell.length_a   1.000
_cell.length_b   1.000
_cell.length_c   1.000
_cell.angle_alpha   90.00
_cell.angle_beta   90.00
_cell.angle_gamma   90.00
#
_symmetry.space_group_name_H-M   'P 1'
#
loop_
_entity.id
_entity.type
_entity.pdbx_description
1 polymer ?
#
loop_
_entity_poly.entity_id
_entity_poly.type
_entity_poly.pdbx_seq_one_letter_code
_entity_poly.pdbx_strand_id
1 'polypeptide(L)'
;CDSALGAPPTPNVMVIGGNSIPGSAFDGVLAEREGDGGCCAEALAGEGRACNKPAEITYSPGSKFRPGNANGDGKLDLADGIFILGWLYRGGRDPGCVAALDVNLDGVVDSSDAIMIIYWQFLEGPAPEQGLECGTFKTDLPCDVQEQC
;
A
#
# COMPACT_ATOMS: atom_id res chain seq x y z
N CYS A 1 25.30 12.90 21.74
CA CYS A 1 25.66 11.56 21.26
C CYS A 1 25.68 10.65 22.48
N ASP A 2 24.61 9.91 22.71
CA ASP A 2 24.50 8.98 23.83
C ASP A 2 25.25 7.69 23.45
N SER A 3 26.23 7.30 24.27
CA SER A 3 27.13 6.16 24.04
C SER A 3 26.57 4.82 24.53
N ALA A 4 25.36 4.81 25.11
CA ALA A 4 24.70 3.57 25.55
C ALA A 4 24.03 2.79 24.39
N LEU A 5 23.80 3.44 23.24
CA LEU A 5 23.27 2.83 22.03
C LEU A 5 24.45 2.58 21.08
N GLY A 6 24.74 1.31 20.76
CA GLY A 6 25.94 0.88 20.03
C GLY A 6 26.24 1.66 18.74
N ALA A 7 27.50 1.60 18.30
CA ALA A 7 27.99 2.37 17.15
C ALA A 7 27.72 1.66 15.81
N PRO A 8 27.26 2.39 14.76
CA PRO A 8 26.81 3.79 14.82
C PRO A 8 25.42 3.91 15.47
N PRO A 9 25.12 5.03 16.16
CA PRO A 9 23.78 5.31 16.65
C PRO A 9 22.84 5.41 15.45
N THR A 10 22.03 4.38 15.21
CA THR A 10 21.04 4.42 14.13
C THR A 10 20.00 5.49 14.47
N PRO A 11 19.79 6.49 13.60
CA PRO A 11 18.75 7.47 13.82
C PRO A 11 17.39 6.77 13.65
N ASN A 12 16.61 6.72 14.73
CA ASN A 12 15.19 6.37 14.78
C ASN A 12 14.82 5.01 14.14
N VAL A 13 14.72 3.96 14.95
CA VAL A 13 14.10 2.70 14.51
C VAL A 13 12.58 2.83 14.61
N MET A 14 11.86 2.64 13.50
CA MET A 14 10.41 2.49 13.49
C MET A 14 10.06 1.01 13.57
N VAL A 15 9.19 0.63 14.51
CA VAL A 15 8.71 -0.75 14.66
C VAL A 15 7.30 -0.87 14.11
N ILE A 16 7.11 -1.66 13.05
CA ILE A 16 5.79 -1.96 12.47
C ILE A 16 5.63 -3.48 12.43
N GLY A 17 4.56 -4.01 13.05
CA GLY A 17 4.23 -5.45 12.99
C GLY A 17 5.33 -6.39 13.50
N GLY A 18 6.20 -5.92 14.41
CA GLY A 18 7.33 -6.70 14.95
C GLY A 18 8.63 -6.62 14.13
N ASN A 19 8.62 -5.94 12.99
CA ASN A 19 9.82 -5.68 12.19
C ASN A 19 10.41 -4.30 12.50
N SER A 20 11.74 -4.19 12.51
CA SER A 20 12.47 -2.93 12.69
C SER A 20 12.87 -2.38 11.33
N ILE A 21 12.41 -1.17 11.00
CA ILE A 21 12.75 -0.46 9.76
C ILE A 21 13.68 0.71 10.11
N PRO A 22 14.82 0.86 9.42
CA PRO A 22 15.70 2.00 9.65
C PRO A 22 14.99 3.29 9.23
N GLY A 23 14.95 4.29 10.12
CA GLY A 23 14.38 5.62 9.86
C GLY A 23 15.20 6.49 8.91
N SER A 24 16.22 5.93 8.27
CA SER A 24 16.99 6.50 7.17
C SER A 24 17.58 5.39 6.30
N ALA A 25 17.58 5.56 4.97
CA ALA A 25 18.33 4.70 4.05
C ALA A 25 19.84 5.03 4.01
N PHE A 26 20.26 6.06 4.75
CA PHE A 26 21.65 6.39 4.95
C PHE A 26 22.20 5.54 6.10
N ASP A 27 23.34 4.88 5.86
CA ASP A 27 24.19 4.40 6.96
C ASP A 27 24.46 5.60 7.86
N GLY A 28 24.01 5.52 9.11
CA GLY A 28 24.27 6.56 10.08
C GLY A 28 25.77 6.83 10.13
N VAL A 29 26.16 8.04 9.72
CA VAL A 29 27.52 8.58 9.59
C VAL A 29 28.18 8.31 8.23
N LEU A 30 28.37 9.39 7.46
CA LEU A 30 29.65 9.63 6.81
C LEU A 30 30.05 11.10 7.02
N ALA A 31 30.70 11.36 8.15
CA ALA A 31 31.50 12.56 8.36
C ALA A 31 32.83 12.20 9.04
N GLU A 32 33.49 11.19 8.49
CA GLU A 32 34.91 10.93 8.72
C GLU A 32 35.49 10.56 7.35
N ARG A 33 35.92 11.54 6.56
CA ARG A 33 37.25 12.16 6.61
C ARG A 33 37.18 13.41 5.73
N GLU A 34 37.77 14.55 6.06
CA GLU A 34 39.16 14.72 6.45
C GLU A 34 39.34 15.89 7.43
N GLY A 35 39.59 15.57 8.71
CA GLY A 35 40.09 16.52 9.71
C GLY A 35 39.06 16.97 10.76
N ASP A 36 38.82 16.11 11.76
CA ASP A 36 38.16 16.34 13.05
C ASP A 36 37.17 17.52 13.19
N GLY A 37 35.88 17.21 13.04
CA GLY A 37 34.76 18.13 13.28
C GLY A 37 33.42 17.53 12.82
N GLY A 38 32.99 16.43 13.44
CA GLY A 38 31.97 15.50 12.94
C GLY A 38 30.59 16.03 12.53
N CYS A 39 29.90 15.19 11.74
CA CYS A 39 28.49 15.12 11.31
C CYS A 39 27.68 16.38 10.96
N CYS A 40 28.23 17.59 10.99
CA CYS A 40 27.41 18.81 10.84
C CYS A 40 28.17 20.04 10.35
N ALA A 41 29.11 19.91 9.40
CA ALA A 41 29.84 21.10 8.92
C ALA A 41 28.92 22.12 8.21
N GLU A 42 27.87 21.67 7.51
CA GLU A 42 26.95 22.54 6.74
C GLU A 42 25.69 22.98 7.53
N ALA A 43 25.37 22.31 8.64
CA ALA A 43 24.27 22.73 9.53
C ALA A 43 24.54 24.04 10.28
N LEU A 44 25.79 24.51 10.27
CA LEU A 44 26.24 25.73 10.95
C LEU A 44 26.18 26.99 10.07
N ALA A 45 25.79 26.88 8.78
CA ALA A 45 25.67 28.02 7.87
C ALA A 45 24.39 28.88 8.08
N GLY A 46 23.87 28.94 9.32
CA GLY A 46 22.85 29.90 9.74
C GLY A 46 21.39 29.55 9.41
N GLU A 47 21.10 28.39 8.80
CA GLU A 47 19.73 28.02 8.40
C GLU A 47 19.02 27.02 9.33
N GLY A 48 19.64 26.64 10.47
CA GLY A 48 18.96 25.86 11.51
C GLY A 48 18.47 24.47 11.08
N ARG A 49 19.19 23.79 10.19
CA ARG A 49 18.83 22.44 9.73
C ARG A 49 19.63 21.38 10.48
N ALA A 50 18.93 20.43 11.10
CA ALA A 50 19.56 19.29 11.75
C ALA A 50 20.11 18.29 10.72
N CYS A 51 21.27 17.69 11.01
CA CYS A 51 21.98 16.73 10.14
C CYS A 51 21.29 15.35 10.05
N ASN A 52 20.23 15.18 10.83
CA ASN A 52 19.27 14.11 10.76
C ASN A 52 17.93 14.68 10.29
N LYS A 53 17.79 15.01 8.99
CA LYS A 53 16.44 15.18 8.45
C LYS A 53 15.76 13.81 8.58
N PRO A 54 14.68 13.67 9.38
CA PRO A 54 14.00 12.38 9.49
C PRO A 54 13.62 11.92 8.08
N ALA A 55 13.85 10.64 7.75
CA ALA A 55 13.25 10.12 6.54
C ALA A 55 11.74 10.18 6.71
N GLU A 56 11.07 10.79 5.73
CA GLU A 56 9.64 10.68 5.60
C GLU A 56 9.35 9.28 5.04
N ILE A 57 8.98 8.36 5.93
CA ILE A 57 8.51 7.03 5.52
C ILE A 57 7.00 7.13 5.31
N THR A 58 6.58 7.17 4.05
CA THR A 58 5.16 7.02 3.72
C THR A 58 4.79 5.55 3.77
N TYR A 59 4.33 5.10 4.94
CA TYR A 59 3.66 3.81 5.04
C TYR A 59 2.29 3.92 4.38
N SER A 60 2.12 3.25 3.25
CA SER A 60 0.82 3.06 2.61
C SER A 60 0.37 1.65 2.94
N PRO A 61 -0.42 1.45 4.03
CA PRO A 61 -1.00 0.15 4.31
C PRO A 61 -1.86 -0.24 3.11
N GLY A 62 -1.66 -1.44 2.59
CA GLY A 62 -2.60 -1.99 1.63
C GLY A 62 -3.95 -2.24 2.28
N SER A 63 -5.00 -2.25 1.45
CA SER A 63 -6.34 -2.65 1.87
C SER A 63 -6.46 -4.17 1.84
N LYS A 64 -7.11 -4.77 2.83
CA LYS A 64 -7.36 -6.21 2.84
C LYS A 64 -8.73 -6.51 2.22
N PHE A 65 -8.73 -7.20 1.08
CA PHE A 65 -9.95 -7.59 0.36
C PHE A 65 -9.70 -8.80 -0.55
N ARG A 66 -10.78 -9.31 -1.16
CA ARG A 66 -10.73 -10.38 -2.17
C ARG A 66 -11.01 -9.77 -3.54
N PRO A 67 -10.10 -9.89 -4.52
CA PRO A 67 -10.33 -9.36 -5.86
C PRO A 67 -11.61 -9.93 -6.48
N GLY A 68 -12.44 -9.04 -7.01
CA GLY A 68 -13.71 -9.36 -7.66
C GLY A 68 -14.87 -9.75 -6.73
N ASN A 69 -14.70 -9.80 -5.40
CA ASN A 69 -15.81 -9.99 -4.44
C ASN A 69 -16.62 -8.69 -4.29
N ALA A 70 -17.28 -8.29 -5.38
CA ALA A 70 -17.96 -7.01 -5.52
C ALA A 70 -19.23 -6.95 -4.68
N ASN A 71 -19.97 -8.07 -4.60
CA ASN A 71 -21.22 -8.13 -3.86
C ASN A 71 -21.03 -8.38 -2.34
N GLY A 72 -19.81 -8.75 -1.92
CA GLY A 72 -19.45 -9.02 -0.53
C GLY A 72 -20.02 -10.33 0.03
N ASP A 73 -20.12 -11.38 -0.78
CA ASP A 73 -20.54 -12.73 -0.36
C ASP A 73 -19.38 -13.73 -0.23
N GLY A 74 -18.17 -13.29 -0.56
CA GLY A 74 -16.92 -14.03 -0.39
C GLY A 74 -16.63 -14.98 -1.54
N LYS A 75 -17.39 -14.93 -2.64
CA LYS A 75 -17.15 -15.69 -3.87
C LYS A 75 -16.82 -14.74 -5.01
N LEU A 76 -16.22 -15.30 -6.06
CA LEU A 76 -16.08 -14.60 -7.33
C LEU A 76 -16.94 -15.34 -8.35
N ASP A 77 -18.08 -14.76 -8.71
CA ASP A 77 -18.99 -15.33 -9.68
C ASP A 77 -19.74 -14.30 -10.54
N LEU A 78 -20.71 -14.77 -11.33
CA LEU A 78 -21.47 -13.90 -12.24
C LEU A 78 -22.23 -12.79 -11.49
N ALA A 79 -22.64 -13.05 -10.25
CA ALA A 79 -23.35 -12.08 -9.45
C ALA A 79 -22.49 -10.84 -9.17
N ASP A 80 -21.16 -10.99 -9.07
CA ASP A 80 -20.23 -9.86 -8.91
C ASP A 80 -20.20 -8.96 -10.14
N GLY A 81 -20.10 -9.55 -11.33
CA GLY A 81 -20.17 -8.79 -12.59
C GLY A 81 -21.50 -8.05 -12.75
N ILE A 82 -22.62 -8.70 -12.41
CA ILE A 82 -23.95 -8.06 -12.42
C ILE A 82 -24.04 -6.95 -11.36
N PHE A 83 -23.42 -7.14 -10.20
CA PHE A 83 -23.39 -6.16 -9.12
C PHE A 83 -22.67 -4.88 -9.56
N ILE A 84 -21.48 -5.00 -10.17
CA ILE A 84 -20.71 -3.87 -10.71
C ILE A 84 -21.57 -3.05 -11.70
N LEU A 85 -22.19 -3.72 -12.68
CA LEU A 85 -23.04 -3.05 -13.68
C LEU A 85 -24.28 -2.40 -13.05
N GLY A 86 -24.86 -3.04 -12.03
CA GLY A 86 -26.00 -2.51 -11.29
C GLY A 86 -25.66 -1.23 -10.51
N TRP A 87 -24.49 -1.21 -9.87
CA TRP A 87 -23.99 -0.02 -9.17
C TRP A 87 -23.68 1.11 -10.15
N LEU A 88 -22.90 0.84 -11.22
CA LEU A 88 -22.49 1.84 -12.20
C LEU A 88 -23.65 2.51 -12.95
N TYR A 89 -24.66 1.74 -13.37
CA TYR A 89 -25.66 2.23 -14.33
C TYR A 89 -27.09 2.30 -13.81
N ARG A 90 -27.39 1.67 -12.67
CA ARG A 90 -28.78 1.59 -12.16
C ARG A 90 -28.98 2.19 -10.77
N GLY A 91 -27.95 2.85 -10.22
CA GLY A 91 -28.01 3.36 -8.85
C GLY A 91 -28.23 2.24 -7.84
N GLY A 92 -27.57 1.10 -8.07
CA GLY A 92 -27.60 -0.05 -7.17
C GLY A 92 -26.98 0.27 -5.81
N ARG A 93 -26.97 -0.74 -4.92
CA ARG A 93 -26.32 -0.64 -3.61
C ARG A 93 -24.84 -0.30 -3.77
N ASP A 94 -24.34 0.62 -2.94
CA ASP A 94 -22.92 0.96 -2.90
C ASP A 94 -22.05 -0.25 -2.49
N PRO A 95 -20.89 -0.46 -3.11
CA PRO A 95 -19.94 -1.49 -2.73
C PRO A 95 -19.30 -1.17 -1.38
N GLY A 96 -19.12 -2.19 -0.53
CA GLY A 96 -18.36 -2.03 0.72
C GLY A 96 -16.86 -1.87 0.51
N CYS A 97 -16.34 -2.31 -0.64
CA CYS A 97 -14.94 -2.16 -1.01
C CYS A 97 -14.82 -1.90 -2.51
N VAL A 98 -14.52 -0.65 -2.90
CA VAL A 98 -14.37 -0.26 -4.31
C VAL A 98 -13.14 -0.92 -4.93
N ALA A 99 -12.07 -1.10 -4.14
CA ALA A 99 -10.87 -1.79 -4.60
C ALA A 99 -11.11 -3.24 -5.06
N ALA A 100 -12.12 -3.93 -4.51
CA ALA A 100 -12.48 -5.27 -4.94
C ALA A 100 -13.18 -5.29 -6.31
N LEU A 101 -13.68 -4.15 -6.79
CA LEU A 101 -14.37 -4.05 -8.07
C LEU A 101 -13.40 -3.79 -9.24
N ASP A 102 -12.17 -3.33 -8.96
CA ASP A 102 -11.10 -3.12 -9.94
C ASP A 102 -10.35 -4.45 -10.17
N VAL A 103 -10.93 -5.29 -11.03
CA VAL A 103 -10.49 -6.67 -11.28
C VAL A 103 -9.32 -6.69 -12.26
N ASN A 104 -9.28 -5.69 -13.15
CA ASN A 104 -8.26 -5.56 -14.19
C ASN A 104 -7.02 -4.77 -13.74
N LEU A 105 -7.03 -4.19 -12.53
CA LEU A 105 -5.94 -3.43 -11.91
C LEU A 105 -5.56 -2.11 -12.58
N ASP A 106 -6.43 -1.52 -13.37
CA ASP A 106 -6.13 -0.26 -14.04
C ASP A 106 -6.37 0.99 -13.16
N GLY A 107 -6.92 0.80 -11.95
CA GLY A 107 -7.22 1.87 -10.99
C GLY A 107 -8.54 2.59 -11.27
N VAL A 108 -9.34 2.11 -12.22
CA VAL A 108 -10.62 2.71 -12.61
C VAL A 108 -11.70 1.63 -12.63
N VAL A 109 -12.69 1.75 -11.75
CA VAL A 109 -13.83 0.83 -11.77
C VAL A 109 -14.80 1.21 -12.89
N ASP A 110 -14.93 0.36 -13.91
CA ASP A 110 -15.85 0.55 -15.03
C ASP A 110 -16.47 -0.77 -15.55
N SER A 111 -17.10 -0.72 -16.73
CA SER A 111 -17.74 -1.92 -17.31
C SER A 111 -16.76 -3.03 -17.71
N SER A 112 -15.49 -2.69 -17.93
CA SER A 112 -14.46 -3.65 -18.30
C SER A 112 -14.16 -4.64 -17.18
N ASP A 113 -14.24 -4.21 -15.91
CA ASP A 113 -14.13 -5.09 -14.74
C ASP A 113 -15.23 -6.15 -14.72
N ALA A 114 -16.47 -5.72 -14.93
CA ALA A 114 -17.60 -6.63 -14.99
C ALA A 114 -17.47 -7.63 -16.15
N ILE A 115 -17.00 -7.15 -17.31
CA ILE A 115 -16.74 -8.01 -18.48
C ILE A 115 -15.62 -9.01 -18.16
N MET A 116 -14.57 -8.60 -17.45
CA MET A 116 -13.47 -9.49 -17.09
C MET A 116 -13.93 -10.63 -16.17
N ILE A 117 -14.77 -10.36 -15.17
CA ILE A 117 -15.38 -11.40 -14.32
C ILE A 117 -16.19 -12.40 -15.16
N ILE A 118 -17.04 -11.90 -16.07
CA ILE A 118 -17.87 -12.74 -16.94
C ILE A 118 -17.00 -13.57 -17.89
N TYR A 119 -15.96 -12.96 -18.45
CA TYR A 119 -15.04 -13.59 -19.39
C TYR A 119 -14.23 -14.71 -18.72
N TRP A 120 -13.75 -14.47 -17.50
CA TRP A 120 -13.09 -15.49 -16.68
C TRP A 120 -14.04 -16.65 -16.34
N GLN A 121 -15.27 -16.36 -15.89
CA GLN A 121 -16.20 -17.40 -15.42
C GLN A 121 -16.78 -18.29 -16.53
N PHE A 122 -17.05 -17.75 -17.72
CA PHE A 122 -17.77 -18.50 -18.77
C PHE A 122 -16.97 -18.75 -20.04
N LEU A 123 -15.90 -17.99 -20.28
CA LEU A 123 -15.21 -17.97 -21.57
C LEU A 123 -13.71 -18.29 -21.43
N GLU A 124 -13.32 -18.93 -20.31
CA GLU A 124 -11.94 -19.33 -20.01
C GLU A 124 -10.95 -18.15 -20.11
N GLY A 125 -11.43 -16.95 -19.76
CA GLY A 125 -10.61 -15.75 -19.69
C GLY A 125 -9.52 -15.84 -18.62
N PRO A 126 -8.54 -14.90 -18.65
CA PRO A 126 -7.52 -14.83 -17.62
C PRO A 126 -8.13 -14.56 -16.24
N ALA A 127 -7.55 -15.17 -15.20
CA ALA A 127 -7.91 -14.85 -13.83
C ALA A 127 -7.56 -13.38 -13.50
N PRO A 128 -8.23 -12.78 -12.49
CA PRO A 128 -7.89 -11.45 -11.99
C PRO A 128 -6.40 -11.30 -11.70
N GLU A 129 -5.81 -10.15 -12.06
CA GLU A 129 -4.37 -9.92 -11.92
C GLU A 129 -3.91 -9.93 -10.45
N GLN A 130 -4.77 -9.48 -9.54
CA GLN A 130 -4.52 -9.51 -8.09
C GLN A 130 -4.59 -10.92 -7.47
N GLY A 131 -4.97 -11.94 -8.24
CA GLY A 131 -5.24 -13.28 -7.74
C GLY A 131 -6.68 -13.46 -7.24
N LEU A 132 -6.96 -14.64 -6.68
CA LEU A 132 -8.33 -15.06 -6.31
C LEU A 132 -8.54 -15.12 -4.79
N GLU A 133 -7.49 -14.96 -4.01
CA GLU A 133 -7.50 -15.16 -2.56
C GLU A 133 -7.50 -13.82 -1.83
N CYS A 134 -7.92 -13.86 -0.57
CA CYS A 134 -7.84 -12.71 0.31
C CYS A 134 -6.38 -12.28 0.53
N GLY A 135 -6.12 -11.00 0.32
CA GLY A 135 -4.78 -10.44 0.37
C GLY A 135 -4.79 -8.99 0.82
N THR A 136 -3.61 -8.48 1.16
CA THR A 136 -3.38 -7.05 1.40
C THR A 136 -2.84 -6.44 0.12
N PHE A 137 -3.61 -5.57 -0.53
CA PHE A 137 -3.29 -5.00 -1.83
C PHE A 137 -3.09 -3.50 -1.73
N LYS A 138 -2.11 -2.98 -2.46
CA LYS A 138 -1.88 -1.54 -2.56
C LYS A 138 -2.69 -0.98 -3.72
N THR A 139 -3.60 -0.06 -3.44
CA THR A 139 -4.47 0.60 -4.42
C THR A 139 -4.87 1.97 -3.88
N ASP A 140 -5.12 2.90 -4.79
CA ASP A 140 -5.65 4.23 -4.47
C ASP A 140 -7.18 4.23 -4.32
N LEU A 141 -7.83 3.09 -4.60
CA LEU A 141 -9.27 2.91 -4.46
C LEU A 141 -9.68 2.66 -3.00
N PRO A 142 -10.80 3.26 -2.53
CA PRO A 142 -11.25 3.10 -1.17
C PRO A 142 -11.76 1.67 -0.93
N CYS A 143 -11.45 1.14 0.24
CA CYS A 143 -11.90 -0.18 0.64
C CYS A 143 -11.94 -0.27 2.15
N ASP A 144 -13.12 -0.54 2.72
CA ASP A 144 -13.17 -1.05 4.07
C ASP A 144 -12.66 -2.50 4.05
N VAL A 145 -11.99 -2.91 5.12
CA VAL A 145 -11.55 -4.31 5.27
C VAL A 145 -12.77 -5.21 5.07
N GLN A 146 -12.77 -6.05 4.03
CA GLN A 146 -13.83 -7.02 3.84
C GLN A 146 -13.67 -8.11 4.89
N GLU A 147 -14.59 -8.24 5.86
CA GLU A 147 -14.50 -9.26 6.94
C GLU A 147 -14.51 -10.71 6.45
N GLN A 148 -14.97 -10.93 5.23
CA GLN A 148 -14.92 -12.23 4.55
C GLN A 148 -13.55 -12.48 3.89
N CYS A 149 -12.58 -11.61 4.22
CA CYS A 149 -11.15 -11.83 4.20
C CYS A 149 -10.55 -11.86 5.62
#